data_AF-A0A4Q5QL07-F1
#
_entry.id   AF-A0A4Q5QL07-F1
#
_cell.length_a   1.000
_cell.length_b   1.000
_cell.length_c   1.000
_cell.angle_alpha   90.00
_cell.angle_beta   90.00
_cell.angle_gamma   90.00
#
_symmetry.space_group_name_H-M   'P 1'
#
loop_
_entity.id
_entity.type
_entity.pdbx_description
1 polymer ?
#
loop_
_entity_poly.entity_id
_entity_poly.type
_entity_poly.pdbx_seq_one_letter_code
_entity_poly.pdbx_strand_id
1 'polypeptide(L)'
;MKPALLLLSSCFLSAATLAAQPTKRPAPATKAAPAKFDPRQRPRNLTDEQLLDQVQRQTFRYFWDFGHPTSGMARERSNVAYDYGNEVVTTGGTGFGIMAIIVAAERGWITRPQAAARISKIVNFLWKADMYHGAFPHWLNGETGHTIRFGIKDDGADIVETSFLYEGLLCARQYFTKDTPDEQNVRNRILWLWEGVEWNWFTQGQNVLYWHWSPNNGWSMNHQIHGWNECLITYVLAAASPRYATDKAVYDQGWATGPEYKNGKIYYNTTLPLGPNLGGPLFFTHYSFMGLDPHGLKDQYADYWQQNQAHTRINHDYCVANPKQQKGYGPTCWG
;
A
#
# COMPACT_ATOMS: atom_id res chain seq x y z
N MET A 1 109.85 -16.01 18.26
CA MET A 1 108.85 -16.03 19.35
C MET A 1 108.70 -14.63 19.92
N LYS A 2 107.66 -13.89 19.50
CA LYS A 2 107.10 -12.67 20.12
C LYS A 2 105.63 -12.60 19.67
N PRO A 3 104.68 -12.27 20.55
CA PRO A 3 103.24 -12.40 20.28
C PRO A 3 102.69 -11.15 19.59
N ALA A 4 101.71 -11.34 18.70
CA ALA A 4 100.92 -10.30 18.06
C ALA A 4 99.66 -10.02 18.89
N LEU A 5 99.46 -8.76 19.27
CA LEU A 5 98.30 -8.26 20.00
C LEU A 5 97.28 -7.76 18.95
N LEU A 6 96.16 -8.47 18.80
CA LEU A 6 95.02 -8.04 18.00
C LEU A 6 94.05 -7.22 18.87
N LEU A 7 93.63 -6.08 18.33
CA LEU A 7 92.64 -5.15 18.87
C LEU A 7 91.52 -4.99 17.85
N LEU A 8 90.31 -4.65 18.35
CA LEU A 8 89.04 -4.33 17.66
C LEU A 8 88.09 -5.53 17.49
N SER A 9 86.79 -5.43 17.69
CA SER A 9 85.91 -4.42 18.32
C SER A 9 84.55 -5.12 18.44
N SER A 10 83.93 -5.07 19.61
CA SER A 10 82.63 -5.69 19.90
C SER A 10 81.48 -4.96 19.19
N CYS A 11 80.83 -5.60 18.22
CA CYS A 11 79.59 -5.12 17.61
C CYS A 11 78.38 -5.58 18.43
N PHE A 12 77.64 -4.61 19.00
CA PHE A 12 76.31 -4.82 19.54
C PHE A 12 75.29 -4.95 18.39
N LEU A 13 74.53 -6.05 18.35
CA LEU A 13 73.33 -6.17 17.52
C LEU A 13 72.19 -5.35 18.14
N SER A 14 71.70 -4.34 17.43
CA SER A 14 70.43 -3.67 17.72
C SER A 14 69.29 -4.42 17.03
N ALA A 15 68.33 -4.92 17.79
CA ALA A 15 67.09 -5.48 17.29
C ALA A 15 66.15 -4.35 16.87
N ALA A 16 65.95 -4.17 15.56
CA ALA A 16 64.92 -3.28 15.03
C ALA A 16 63.59 -4.05 14.93
N THR A 17 62.62 -3.68 15.75
CA THR A 17 61.22 -4.09 15.64
C THR A 17 60.58 -3.42 14.41
N LEU A 18 60.26 -4.18 13.37
CA LEU A 18 59.39 -3.70 12.29
C LEU A 18 57.96 -3.56 12.82
N ALA A 19 57.51 -2.33 13.06
CA ALA A 19 56.09 -2.04 13.25
C ALA A 19 55.37 -2.18 11.90
N ALA A 20 54.46 -3.15 11.79
CA ALA A 20 53.56 -3.29 10.64
C ALA A 20 52.61 -2.09 10.59
N GLN A 21 52.59 -1.37 9.45
CA GLN A 21 51.62 -0.32 9.21
C GLN A 21 50.19 -0.90 9.08
N PRO A 22 49.17 -0.26 9.67
CA PRO A 22 47.80 -0.71 9.53
C PRO A 22 47.32 -0.51 8.09
N THR A 23 46.96 -1.61 7.43
CA THR A 23 46.33 -1.57 6.10
C THR A 23 44.94 -0.93 6.23
N LYS A 24 44.79 0.25 5.64
CA LYS A 24 43.48 0.93 5.54
C LYS A 24 42.53 0.03 4.75
N ARG A 25 41.45 -0.42 5.40
CA ARG A 25 40.30 -1.07 4.75
C ARG A 25 39.77 -0.12 3.66
N PRO A 26 39.57 -0.58 2.42
CA PRO A 26 38.99 0.27 1.38
C PRO A 26 37.60 0.72 1.81
N ALA A 27 37.33 2.01 1.66
CA ALA A 27 36.03 2.60 1.93
C ALA A 27 34.95 1.89 1.08
N PRO A 28 33.71 1.73 1.59
CA PRO A 28 32.61 1.19 0.79
C PRO A 28 32.47 2.02 -0.48
N ALA A 29 32.42 1.36 -1.64
CA ALA A 29 32.16 2.03 -2.91
C ALA A 29 30.85 2.83 -2.77
N THR A 30 30.95 4.14 -2.89
CA THR A 30 29.79 5.03 -2.99
C THR A 30 28.99 4.57 -4.21
N LYS A 31 27.83 3.96 -3.99
CA LYS A 31 26.87 3.68 -5.06
C LYS A 31 26.63 4.99 -5.80
N ALA A 32 27.01 5.03 -7.09
CA ALA A 32 26.72 6.17 -7.94
C ALA A 32 25.22 6.49 -7.83
N ALA A 33 24.89 7.77 -7.60
CA ALA A 33 23.50 8.19 -7.57
C ALA A 33 22.84 7.76 -8.89
N PRO A 34 21.62 7.19 -8.85
CA PRO A 34 20.93 6.79 -10.07
C PRO A 34 20.83 8.00 -11.01
N ALA A 35 21.12 7.78 -12.28
CA ALA A 35 21.04 8.83 -13.30
C ALA A 35 19.65 9.47 -13.26
N LYS A 36 19.59 10.81 -13.23
CA LYS A 36 18.32 11.53 -13.32
C LYS A 36 17.64 11.17 -14.65
N PHE A 37 16.39 10.75 -14.58
CA PHE A 37 15.60 10.43 -15.75
C PHE A 37 15.38 11.68 -16.62
N ASP A 38 15.69 11.60 -17.92
CA ASP A 38 15.40 12.65 -18.89
C ASP A 38 14.04 12.38 -19.57
N PRO A 39 12.99 13.21 -19.32
CA PRO A 39 11.67 13.01 -19.92
C PRO A 39 11.67 13.00 -21.45
N ARG A 40 12.68 13.60 -22.10
CA ARG A 40 12.80 13.63 -23.56
C ARG A 40 13.15 12.26 -24.15
N GLN A 41 13.70 11.37 -23.32
CA GLN A 41 14.08 10.00 -23.69
C GLN A 41 12.94 8.99 -23.49
N ARG A 42 11.72 9.44 -23.15
CA ARG A 42 10.55 8.56 -23.12
C ARG A 42 10.36 7.91 -24.50
N PRO A 43 10.14 6.59 -24.58
CA PRO A 43 9.74 5.94 -25.81
C PRO A 43 8.54 6.65 -26.44
N ARG A 44 8.56 6.79 -27.77
CA ARG A 44 7.53 7.46 -28.56
C ARG A 44 6.85 6.44 -29.47
N ASN A 45 5.64 6.76 -29.93
CA ASN A 45 4.87 5.96 -30.90
C ASN A 45 4.67 4.50 -30.46
N LEU A 46 4.45 4.29 -29.16
CA LEU A 46 4.05 3.00 -28.63
C LEU A 46 2.61 2.69 -29.07
N THR A 47 2.33 1.43 -29.36
CA THR A 47 0.96 0.91 -29.35
C THR A 47 0.37 1.00 -27.95
N ASP A 48 -0.96 0.92 -27.83
CA ASP A 48 -1.61 0.96 -26.52
C ASP A 48 -1.12 -0.18 -25.62
N GLU A 49 -0.96 -1.39 -26.15
CA GLU A 49 -0.43 -2.53 -25.39
C GLU A 49 1.00 -2.30 -24.88
N GLN A 50 1.87 -1.72 -25.71
CA GLN A 50 3.25 -1.40 -25.31
C GLN A 50 3.28 -0.28 -24.26
N LEU A 51 2.42 0.73 -24.41
CA LEU A 51 2.30 1.81 -23.43
C LEU A 51 1.79 1.28 -22.09
N LEU A 52 0.75 0.44 -22.11
CA LEU A 52 0.20 -0.22 -20.92
C LEU A 52 1.26 -1.10 -20.23
N ASP A 53 1.96 -1.97 -20.95
CA ASP A 53 3.02 -2.81 -20.37
C ASP A 53 4.11 -1.94 -19.73
N GLN A 54 4.57 -0.89 -20.42
CA GLN A 54 5.59 0.00 -19.89
C GLN A 54 5.13 0.75 -18.63
N VAL A 55 3.91 1.29 -18.63
CA VAL A 55 3.33 1.99 -17.47
C VAL A 55 3.17 1.04 -16.30
N GLN A 56 2.57 -0.14 -16.52
CA GLN A 56 2.37 -1.12 -15.45
C GLN A 56 3.70 -1.62 -14.88
N ARG A 57 4.67 -1.97 -15.74
CA ARG A 57 5.99 -2.45 -15.29
C ARG A 57 6.77 -1.39 -14.55
N GLN A 58 6.73 -0.13 -14.99
CA GLN A 58 7.42 0.97 -14.30
C GLN A 58 6.75 1.29 -12.96
N THR A 59 5.41 1.27 -12.88
CA THR A 59 4.66 1.47 -11.64
C THR A 59 4.87 0.32 -10.64
N PHE A 60 4.91 -0.93 -11.12
CA PHE A 60 5.20 -2.11 -10.30
C PHE A 60 6.51 -1.98 -9.49
N ARG A 61 7.52 -1.29 -10.05
CA ARG A 61 8.80 -1.04 -9.35
C ARG A 61 8.64 -0.26 -8.06
N TYR A 62 7.58 0.53 -7.91
CA TYR A 62 7.25 1.20 -6.63
C TYR A 62 7.04 0.17 -5.51
N PHE A 63 6.31 -0.89 -5.78
CA PHE A 63 6.02 -1.94 -4.80
C PHE A 63 7.15 -2.97 -4.71
N TRP A 64 7.87 -3.20 -5.81
CA TRP A 64 8.91 -4.22 -5.87
C TRP A 64 10.30 -3.72 -5.46
N ASP A 65 10.87 -2.78 -6.23
CA ASP A 65 12.21 -2.23 -6.03
C ASP A 65 12.22 -1.26 -4.83
N PHE A 66 11.15 -0.46 -4.71
CA PHE A 66 10.99 0.56 -3.67
C PHE A 66 10.16 0.09 -2.46
N GLY A 67 9.75 -1.19 -2.44
CA GLY A 67 9.18 -1.81 -1.23
C GLY A 67 10.16 -1.78 -0.06
N HIS A 68 9.62 -1.75 1.16
CA HIS A 68 10.45 -1.68 2.36
C HIS A 68 11.34 -2.92 2.51
N PRO A 69 12.66 -2.79 2.76
CA PRO A 69 13.59 -3.92 2.75
C PRO A 69 13.35 -4.91 3.90
N THR A 70 12.74 -4.50 5.01
CA THR A 70 12.48 -5.39 6.17
C THR A 70 11.11 -6.04 6.08
N SER A 71 10.04 -5.26 5.84
CA SER A 71 8.67 -5.77 5.81
C SER A 71 8.22 -6.25 4.43
N GLY A 72 8.83 -5.75 3.36
CA GLY A 72 8.34 -5.94 1.98
C GLY A 72 7.10 -5.11 1.64
N MET A 73 6.56 -4.33 2.59
CA MET A 73 5.36 -3.51 2.43
C MET A 73 5.61 -2.28 1.56
N ALA A 74 4.52 -1.67 1.08
CA ALA A 74 4.57 -0.44 0.30
C ALA A 74 4.90 0.76 1.19
N ARG A 75 5.88 1.56 0.78
CA ARG A 75 6.13 2.86 1.40
C ARG A 75 5.01 3.82 1.03
N GLU A 76 4.63 4.69 1.97
CA GLU A 76 3.62 5.73 1.73
C GLU A 76 4.02 6.64 0.56
N ARG A 77 5.29 7.06 0.51
CA ARG A 77 5.77 8.04 -0.48
C ARG A 77 7.23 7.81 -0.84
N SER A 78 7.63 8.35 -1.99
CA SER A 78 9.01 8.28 -2.51
C SER A 78 9.85 9.54 -2.28
N ASN A 79 9.26 10.60 -1.73
CA ASN A 79 9.96 11.83 -1.38
C ASN A 79 10.19 11.94 0.13
N VAL A 80 11.31 12.54 0.52
CA VAL A 80 11.57 12.94 1.91
C VAL A 80 11.00 14.35 2.07
N ALA A 81 9.85 14.48 2.73
CA ALA A 81 9.19 15.76 2.96
C ALA A 81 8.39 15.73 4.27
N TYR A 82 8.33 16.84 5.00
CA TYR A 82 7.52 17.00 6.22
C TYR A 82 7.84 15.99 7.35
N ASP A 83 9.13 15.87 7.72
CA ASP A 83 9.63 14.93 8.76
C ASP A 83 9.29 13.46 8.51
N TYR A 84 9.00 13.14 7.25
CA TYR A 84 8.61 11.83 6.78
C TYR A 84 9.81 11.07 6.20
N GLY A 85 10.07 9.87 6.73
CA GLY A 85 11.22 9.04 6.35
C GLY A 85 10.86 7.86 5.45
N ASN A 86 11.90 7.14 4.98
CA ASN A 86 11.75 5.93 4.16
C ASN A 86 11.24 4.71 4.95
N GLU A 87 11.00 4.88 6.25
CA GLU A 87 10.61 3.81 7.16
C GLU A 87 9.09 3.70 7.31
N VAL A 88 8.30 4.64 6.79
CA VAL A 88 6.83 4.56 6.92
C VAL A 88 6.23 3.72 5.81
N VAL A 89 5.47 2.70 6.19
CA VAL A 89 4.68 1.86 5.28
C VAL A 89 3.20 2.05 5.54
N THR A 90 2.39 2.04 4.48
CA THR A 90 0.92 2.15 4.53
C THR A 90 0.30 0.77 4.39
N THR A 91 -0.75 0.50 5.15
CA THR A 91 -1.47 -0.77 5.11
C THR A 91 -2.37 -0.86 3.87
N GLY A 92 -3.21 0.14 3.58
CA GLY A 92 -4.06 0.12 2.39
C GLY A 92 -3.25 0.12 1.09
N GLY A 93 -2.23 0.98 1.00
CA GLY A 93 -1.32 0.99 -0.15
C GLY A 93 -0.54 -0.32 -0.34
N THR A 94 -0.29 -1.07 0.75
CA THR A 94 0.29 -2.41 0.67
C THR A 94 -0.69 -3.42 0.08
N GLY A 95 -1.99 -3.32 0.36
CA GLY A 95 -3.03 -4.11 -0.30
C GLY A 95 -2.97 -4.00 -1.82
N PHE A 96 -2.93 -2.76 -2.33
CA PHE A 96 -2.75 -2.50 -3.77
C PHE A 96 -1.43 -3.06 -4.31
N GLY A 97 -0.35 -2.92 -3.53
CA GLY A 97 0.96 -3.49 -3.88
C GLY A 97 0.98 -5.01 -3.98
N ILE A 98 0.23 -5.71 -3.13
CA ILE A 98 0.08 -7.17 -3.19
C ILE A 98 -0.60 -7.58 -4.50
N MET A 99 -1.67 -6.88 -4.91
CA MET A 99 -2.33 -7.13 -6.20
C MET A 99 -1.37 -6.86 -7.38
N ALA A 100 -0.56 -5.80 -7.30
CA ALA A 100 0.46 -5.52 -8.31
C ALA A 100 1.55 -6.62 -8.39
N ILE A 101 1.91 -7.27 -7.27
CA ILE A 101 2.84 -8.41 -7.26
C ILE A 101 2.24 -9.63 -7.97
N ILE A 102 0.94 -9.89 -7.80
CA ILE A 102 0.23 -10.97 -8.52
C ILE A 102 0.26 -10.69 -10.02
N VAL A 103 -0.08 -9.46 -10.44
CA VAL A 103 -0.02 -9.04 -11.85
C VAL A 103 1.38 -9.23 -12.42
N ALA A 104 2.43 -8.86 -11.69
CA ALA A 104 3.81 -9.01 -12.16
C ALA A 104 4.24 -10.47 -12.32
N ALA A 105 3.71 -11.38 -11.49
CA ALA A 105 3.93 -12.82 -11.64
C ALA A 105 3.24 -13.37 -12.90
N GLU A 106 1.98 -12.98 -13.13
CA GLU A 106 1.22 -13.38 -14.33
C GLU A 106 1.80 -12.80 -15.62
N ARG A 107 2.34 -11.58 -15.56
CA ARG A 107 3.05 -10.93 -16.67
C ARG A 107 4.48 -11.48 -16.88
N GLY A 108 4.96 -12.35 -16.00
CA GLY A 108 6.30 -12.95 -16.08
C GLY A 108 7.45 -11.96 -15.83
N TRP A 109 7.20 -10.78 -15.25
CA TRP A 109 8.25 -9.83 -14.88
C TRP A 109 9.06 -10.30 -13.66
N ILE A 110 8.40 -11.08 -12.80
CA ILE A 110 9.00 -11.84 -11.71
C ILE A 110 8.45 -13.28 -11.78
N THR A 111 9.17 -14.21 -11.19
CA THR A 111 8.69 -15.59 -11.09
C THR A 111 7.66 -15.73 -9.97
N ARG A 112 6.74 -16.68 -10.09
CA ARG A 112 5.77 -16.99 -9.03
C ARG A 112 6.42 -17.30 -7.67
N PRO A 113 7.53 -18.07 -7.56
CA PRO A 113 8.24 -18.24 -6.29
C PRO A 113 8.75 -16.92 -5.70
N GLN A 114 9.25 -15.98 -6.52
CA GLN A 114 9.66 -14.65 -6.03
C GLN A 114 8.45 -13.86 -5.50
N ALA A 115 7.31 -13.93 -6.18
CA ALA A 115 6.08 -13.30 -5.72
C ALA A 115 5.59 -13.90 -4.39
N ALA A 116 5.56 -15.23 -4.29
CA ALA A 116 5.18 -15.95 -3.07
C ALA A 116 6.11 -15.61 -1.90
N ALA A 117 7.44 -15.59 -2.13
CA ALA A 117 8.41 -15.23 -1.11
C ALA A 117 8.24 -13.78 -0.62
N ARG A 118 7.93 -12.83 -1.53
CA ARG A 118 7.66 -11.44 -1.15
C ARG A 118 6.41 -11.33 -0.29
N ILE A 119 5.31 -11.98 -0.67
CA ILE A 119 4.05 -11.90 0.06
C ILE A 119 4.15 -12.67 1.38
N SER A 120 4.86 -13.81 1.41
CA SER A 120 5.23 -14.56 2.62
C SER A 120 5.95 -13.65 3.62
N LYS A 121 6.91 -12.84 3.15
CA LYS A 121 7.59 -11.82 3.97
C LYS A 121 6.64 -10.76 4.53
N ILE A 122 5.73 -10.23 3.71
CA ILE A 122 4.72 -9.24 4.14
C ILE A 122 3.83 -9.82 5.24
N VAL A 123 3.27 -11.02 5.06
CA VAL A 123 2.37 -11.62 6.05
C VAL A 123 3.10 -12.04 7.33
N ASN A 124 4.39 -12.39 7.24
CA ASN A 124 5.24 -12.65 8.40
C ASN A 124 5.49 -11.38 9.23
N PHE A 125 5.61 -10.23 8.57
CA PHE A 125 5.74 -8.94 9.22
C PHE A 125 4.42 -8.51 9.86
N LEU A 126 3.32 -8.53 9.10
CA LEU A 126 1.98 -8.15 9.58
C LEU A 126 1.55 -8.97 10.81
N TRP A 127 1.87 -10.27 10.86
CA TRP A 127 1.58 -11.12 12.01
C TRP A 127 2.20 -10.64 13.34
N LYS A 128 3.27 -9.84 13.28
CA LYS A 128 3.99 -9.32 14.43
C LYS A 128 3.76 -7.83 14.65
N ALA A 129 3.15 -7.15 13.68
CA ALA A 129 2.89 -5.73 13.74
C ALA A 129 1.79 -5.40 14.75
N ASP A 130 1.76 -4.15 15.19
CA ASP A 130 0.70 -3.65 16.05
C ASP A 130 -0.67 -3.83 15.35
N MET A 131 -1.61 -4.42 16.09
CA MET A 131 -3.00 -4.60 15.69
C MET A 131 -3.90 -4.24 16.86
N TYR A 132 -5.09 -3.72 16.55
CA TYR A 132 -6.07 -3.30 17.53
C TYR A 132 -7.42 -3.90 17.14
N HIS A 133 -7.93 -4.82 17.97
CA HIS A 133 -9.12 -5.60 17.63
C HIS A 133 -8.99 -6.31 16.25
N GLY A 134 -7.77 -6.80 15.97
CA GLY A 134 -7.39 -7.45 14.71
C GLY A 134 -7.26 -6.53 13.50
N ALA A 135 -7.63 -5.25 13.59
CA ALA A 135 -7.41 -4.26 12.54
C ALA A 135 -6.03 -3.60 12.65
N PHE A 136 -5.49 -3.18 11.51
CA PHE A 136 -4.19 -2.51 11.45
C PHE A 136 -4.34 -0.99 11.52
N PRO A 137 -3.31 -0.26 11.94
CA PRO A 137 -3.25 1.19 11.76
C PRO A 137 -3.08 1.56 10.29
N HIS A 138 -3.32 2.83 9.98
CA HIS A 138 -3.00 3.41 8.67
C HIS A 138 -1.51 3.27 8.34
N TRP A 139 -0.64 3.67 9.28
CA TRP A 139 0.81 3.61 9.12
C TRP A 139 1.50 2.75 10.15
N LEU A 140 2.50 2.01 9.66
CA LEU A 140 3.44 1.24 10.46
C LEU A 140 4.85 1.72 10.16
N ASN A 141 5.74 1.61 11.16
CA ASN A 141 7.17 1.60 10.91
C ASN A 141 7.53 0.27 10.23
N GLY A 142 8.02 0.32 9.00
CA GLY A 142 8.32 -0.85 8.17
C GLY A 142 9.49 -1.71 8.64
N GLU A 143 10.29 -1.24 9.61
CA GLU A 143 11.34 -2.04 10.25
C GLU A 143 10.79 -2.77 11.48
N THR A 144 10.03 -2.07 12.33
CA THR A 144 9.66 -2.58 13.65
C THR A 144 8.25 -3.16 13.73
N GLY A 145 7.33 -2.74 12.85
CA GLY A 145 5.92 -3.08 12.93
C GLY A 145 5.13 -2.27 13.95
N HIS A 146 5.71 -1.21 14.51
CA HIS A 146 5.00 -0.33 15.45
C HIS A 146 4.16 0.72 14.73
N THR A 147 3.01 1.05 15.31
CA THR A 147 2.12 2.10 14.82
C THR A 147 2.83 3.44 14.74
N ILE A 148 2.70 4.10 13.59
CA ILE A 148 3.02 5.52 13.43
C ILE A 148 1.68 6.25 13.35
N ARG A 149 1.42 7.14 14.30
CA ARG A 149 0.17 7.91 14.32
C ARG A 149 0.01 8.73 13.03
N PHE A 150 -1.17 8.67 12.41
CA PHE A 150 -1.51 9.45 11.23
C PHE A 150 -1.95 10.88 11.61
N GLY A 151 -2.58 11.00 12.77
CA GLY A 151 -2.99 12.26 13.39
C GLY A 151 -2.80 12.24 14.91
N ILE A 152 -3.14 13.34 15.59
CA ILE A 152 -2.93 13.45 17.05
C ILE A 152 -3.67 12.33 17.83
N LYS A 153 -4.89 11.97 17.38
CA LYS A 153 -5.75 10.95 18.01
C LYS A 153 -5.88 9.66 17.19
N ASP A 154 -5.20 9.60 16.07
CA ASP A 154 -5.26 8.49 15.12
C ASP A 154 -3.97 7.68 15.23
N ASP A 155 -3.89 6.91 16.32
CA ASP A 155 -2.76 6.11 16.78
C ASP A 155 -3.20 4.67 17.10
N GLY A 156 -4.24 4.20 16.43
CA GLY A 156 -4.86 2.89 16.63
C GLY A 156 -5.29 2.25 15.31
N ALA A 157 -6.40 1.51 15.32
CA ALA A 157 -6.95 0.88 14.13
C ALA A 157 -7.53 1.90 13.14
N ASP A 158 -7.28 1.65 11.86
CA ASP A 158 -7.97 2.23 10.71
C ASP A 158 -8.60 1.08 9.91
N ILE A 159 -9.92 0.94 9.98
CA ILE A 159 -10.61 -0.19 9.33
C ILE A 159 -10.77 -0.02 7.82
N VAL A 160 -10.65 1.20 7.30
CA VAL A 160 -10.71 1.46 5.85
C VAL A 160 -9.40 1.02 5.22
N GLU A 161 -8.26 1.44 5.78
CA GLU A 161 -6.95 0.97 5.33
C GLU A 161 -6.77 -0.55 5.52
N THR A 162 -7.29 -1.08 6.63
CA THR A 162 -7.37 -2.53 6.86
C THR A 162 -8.17 -3.23 5.75
N SER A 163 -9.29 -2.64 5.31
CA SER A 163 -10.12 -3.22 4.24
C SER A 163 -9.38 -3.28 2.89
N PHE A 164 -8.66 -2.22 2.52
CA PHE A 164 -7.85 -2.20 1.29
C PHE A 164 -6.69 -3.20 1.37
N LEU A 165 -6.07 -3.36 2.55
CA LEU A 165 -5.07 -4.40 2.78
C LEU A 165 -5.67 -5.80 2.54
N TYR A 166 -6.85 -6.09 3.10
CA TYR A 166 -7.48 -7.40 2.96
C TYR A 166 -8.01 -7.68 1.57
N GLU A 167 -8.43 -6.68 0.80
CA GLU A 167 -8.74 -6.87 -0.62
C GLU A 167 -7.55 -7.51 -1.34
N GLY A 168 -6.34 -6.97 -1.15
CA GLY A 168 -5.13 -7.54 -1.73
C GLY A 168 -4.71 -8.89 -1.13
N LEU A 169 -4.81 -9.06 0.19
CA LEU A 169 -4.45 -10.33 0.84
C LEU A 169 -5.39 -11.47 0.43
N LEU A 170 -6.70 -11.21 0.32
CA LEU A 170 -7.65 -12.24 -0.12
C LEU A 170 -7.41 -12.64 -1.58
N CYS A 171 -7.07 -11.69 -2.47
CA CYS A 171 -6.60 -12.01 -3.82
C CYS A 171 -5.35 -12.91 -3.78
N ALA A 172 -4.35 -12.59 -2.95
CA ALA A 172 -3.15 -13.41 -2.82
C ALA A 172 -3.45 -14.82 -2.29
N ARG A 173 -4.30 -14.95 -1.26
CA ARG A 173 -4.70 -16.25 -0.70
C ARG A 173 -5.34 -17.14 -1.77
N GLN A 174 -6.18 -16.57 -2.63
CA GLN A 174 -6.83 -17.30 -3.72
C GLN A 174 -5.85 -17.62 -4.87
N TYR A 175 -4.88 -16.74 -5.13
CA TYR A 175 -3.90 -16.92 -6.20
C TYR A 175 -2.82 -17.96 -5.87
N PHE A 176 -2.33 -18.00 -4.63
CA PHE A 176 -1.23 -18.88 -4.18
C PHE A 176 -1.72 -20.24 -3.68
N THR A 177 -1.99 -21.18 -4.59
CA THR A 177 -2.59 -22.49 -4.31
C THR A 177 -1.64 -23.69 -4.32
N LYS A 178 -0.36 -23.50 -4.66
CA LYS A 178 0.60 -24.61 -4.76
C LYS A 178 1.02 -25.12 -3.38
N ASP A 179 1.48 -26.36 -3.37
CA ASP A 179 2.00 -27.03 -2.18
C ASP A 179 3.49 -26.70 -1.97
N THR A 180 3.78 -25.45 -1.61
CA THR A 180 5.13 -24.98 -1.29
C THR A 180 5.12 -24.28 0.08
N PRO A 181 6.26 -24.26 0.82
CA PRO A 181 6.31 -23.63 2.14
C PRO A 181 5.86 -22.16 2.14
N ASP A 182 6.27 -21.36 1.14
CA ASP A 182 5.86 -19.96 1.04
C ASP A 182 4.37 -19.81 0.73
N GLU A 183 3.82 -20.56 -0.22
CA GLU A 183 2.39 -20.44 -0.56
C GLU A 183 1.50 -20.97 0.57
N GLN A 184 1.91 -22.02 1.28
CA GLN A 184 1.24 -22.47 2.52
C GLN A 184 1.26 -21.39 3.60
N ASN A 185 2.43 -20.76 3.83
CA ASN A 185 2.57 -19.68 4.82
C ASN A 185 1.67 -18.49 4.48
N VAL A 186 1.62 -18.09 3.20
CA VAL A 186 0.72 -17.04 2.69
C VAL A 186 -0.74 -17.40 2.99
N ARG A 187 -1.22 -18.57 2.56
CA ARG A 187 -2.63 -18.94 2.75
C ARG A 187 -3.04 -19.01 4.22
N ASN A 188 -2.21 -19.64 5.05
CA ASN A 188 -2.53 -19.87 6.46
C ASN A 188 -2.51 -18.57 7.27
N ARG A 189 -1.48 -17.74 7.10
CA ARG A 189 -1.39 -16.46 7.85
C ARG A 189 -2.48 -15.49 7.43
N ILE A 190 -2.79 -15.41 6.13
CA ILE A 190 -3.89 -14.56 5.67
C ILE A 190 -5.21 -15.03 6.27
N LEU A 191 -5.47 -16.33 6.31
CA LEU A 191 -6.67 -16.87 6.94
C LEU A 191 -6.76 -16.48 8.42
N TRP A 192 -5.69 -16.70 9.19
CA TRP A 192 -5.67 -16.39 10.62
C TRP A 192 -5.81 -14.90 10.91
N LEU A 193 -5.14 -14.05 10.11
CA LEU A 193 -5.28 -12.60 10.22
C LEU A 193 -6.73 -12.17 9.89
N TRP A 194 -7.27 -12.66 8.77
CA TRP A 194 -8.64 -12.36 8.32
C TRP A 194 -9.71 -12.74 9.34
N GLU A 195 -9.61 -13.94 9.93
CA GLU A 195 -10.53 -14.41 10.97
C GLU A 195 -10.37 -13.68 12.31
N GLY A 196 -9.26 -12.96 12.49
CA GLY A 196 -8.94 -12.21 13.70
C GLY A 196 -9.49 -10.77 13.71
N VAL A 197 -9.92 -10.23 12.57
CA VAL A 197 -10.45 -8.85 12.52
C VAL A 197 -11.84 -8.80 13.15
N GLU A 198 -11.97 -8.06 14.25
CA GLU A 198 -13.22 -7.93 14.99
C GLU A 198 -14.12 -6.85 14.36
N TRP A 199 -14.59 -7.03 13.11
CA TRP A 199 -15.35 -5.98 12.41
C TRP A 199 -16.55 -5.44 13.19
N ASN A 200 -17.27 -6.32 13.89
CA ASN A 200 -18.40 -5.92 14.73
C ASN A 200 -18.01 -5.05 15.95
N TRP A 201 -16.76 -5.07 16.42
CA TRP A 201 -16.26 -4.13 17.44
C TRP A 201 -16.38 -2.67 16.97
N PHE A 202 -16.08 -2.44 15.70
CA PHE A 202 -16.10 -1.12 15.07
C PHE A 202 -17.49 -0.56 14.83
N THR A 203 -18.53 -1.28 15.27
CA THR A 203 -19.90 -0.76 15.26
C THR A 203 -20.25 0.06 16.49
N GLN A 204 -19.49 -0.08 17.59
CA GLN A 204 -19.88 0.42 18.91
C GLN A 204 -21.27 -0.07 19.37
N GLY A 205 -21.72 -1.24 18.89
CA GLY A 205 -23.07 -1.74 19.13
C GLY A 205 -24.17 -0.94 18.41
N GLN A 206 -23.82 -0.16 17.39
CA GLN A 206 -24.74 0.61 16.56
C GLN A 206 -24.85 0.02 15.14
N ASN A 207 -25.79 0.51 14.35
CA ASN A 207 -25.96 0.09 12.96
C ASN A 207 -25.11 0.93 11.98
N VAL A 208 -23.82 1.12 12.29
CA VAL A 208 -22.86 1.87 11.46
C VAL A 208 -21.44 1.46 11.82
N LEU A 209 -20.51 1.48 10.86
CA LEU A 209 -19.08 1.30 11.13
C LEU A 209 -18.40 2.63 11.45
N TYR A 210 -17.50 2.61 12.43
CA TYR A 210 -16.59 3.71 12.74
C TYR A 210 -15.21 3.44 12.15
N TRP A 211 -14.67 4.46 11.49
CA TRP A 211 -13.39 4.37 10.78
C TRP A 211 -12.22 4.04 11.71
N HIS A 212 -12.20 4.61 12.91
CA HIS A 212 -11.05 4.51 13.80
C HIS A 212 -11.41 4.06 15.20
N TRP A 213 -10.47 3.37 15.85
CA TRP A 213 -10.46 3.12 17.28
C TRP A 213 -9.04 3.21 17.81
N SER A 214 -8.82 3.78 18.99
CA SER A 214 -7.50 3.89 19.59
C SER A 214 -7.46 3.35 21.03
N PRO A 215 -6.39 2.66 21.44
CA PRO A 215 -6.20 2.27 22.83
C PRO A 215 -5.98 3.47 23.76
N ASN A 216 -5.48 4.59 23.23
CA ASN A 216 -5.16 5.80 23.99
C ASN A 216 -6.30 6.84 23.95
N ASN A 217 -7.11 6.82 22.88
CA ASN A 217 -8.11 7.84 22.60
C ASN A 217 -9.55 7.29 22.48
N GLY A 218 -9.74 5.98 22.58
CA GLY A 218 -11.02 5.31 22.37
C GLY A 218 -11.64 5.69 21.03
N TRP A 219 -12.90 6.12 21.05
CA TRP A 219 -13.68 6.53 19.89
C TRP A 219 -13.57 8.03 19.57
N SER A 220 -12.57 8.74 20.08
CA SER A 220 -12.49 10.20 19.98
C SER A 220 -12.36 10.75 18.56
N MET A 221 -11.93 9.93 17.59
CA MET A 221 -11.99 10.29 16.17
C MET A 221 -13.44 10.43 15.67
N ASN A 222 -14.37 9.68 16.28
CA ASN A 222 -15.82 9.76 16.10
C ASN A 222 -16.26 9.92 14.63
N HIS A 223 -15.66 9.12 13.75
CA HIS A 223 -15.90 9.19 12.31
C HIS A 223 -16.72 7.99 11.86
N GLN A 224 -18.03 8.19 11.75
CA GLN A 224 -18.94 7.20 11.17
C GLN A 224 -18.76 7.15 9.64
N ILE A 225 -18.69 5.94 9.10
CA ILE A 225 -18.52 5.72 7.66
C ILE A 225 -19.91 5.68 7.01
N HIS A 226 -20.32 6.79 6.41
CA HIS A 226 -21.52 6.85 5.57
C HIS A 226 -21.13 6.98 4.10
N GLY A 227 -21.84 6.27 3.24
CA GLY A 227 -21.66 6.40 1.81
C GLY A 227 -22.30 7.68 1.26
N TRP A 228 -22.03 8.04 0.01
CA TRP A 228 -21.17 7.31 -0.93
C TRP A 228 -19.76 7.92 -0.96
N ASN A 229 -18.74 7.06 -0.79
CA ASN A 229 -17.32 7.40 -0.84
C ASN A 229 -16.48 6.13 -1.18
N GLU A 230 -15.17 6.15 -0.94
CA GLU A 230 -14.23 5.06 -1.23
C GLU A 230 -14.39 3.80 -0.37
N CYS A 231 -15.21 3.81 0.68
CA CYS A 231 -15.20 2.82 1.76
C CYS A 231 -16.21 1.67 1.60
N LEU A 232 -16.75 1.44 0.39
CA LEU A 232 -17.72 0.36 0.16
C LEU A 232 -17.17 -1.00 0.57
N ILE A 233 -15.92 -1.30 0.22
CA ILE A 233 -15.27 -2.59 0.49
C ILE A 233 -15.13 -2.85 1.99
N THR A 234 -15.04 -1.80 2.83
CA THR A 234 -15.04 -1.93 4.29
C THR A 234 -16.31 -2.61 4.79
N TYR A 235 -17.48 -2.21 4.28
CA TYR A 235 -18.75 -2.83 4.65
C TYR A 235 -18.92 -4.24 4.04
N VAL A 236 -18.46 -4.44 2.80
CA VAL A 236 -18.50 -5.76 2.15
C VAL A 236 -17.66 -6.77 2.93
N LEU A 237 -16.44 -6.41 3.32
CA LEU A 237 -15.55 -7.27 4.11
C LEU A 237 -16.07 -7.47 5.53
N ALA A 238 -16.62 -6.42 6.17
CA ALA A 238 -17.25 -6.57 7.47
C ALA A 238 -18.42 -7.56 7.45
N ALA A 239 -19.25 -7.57 6.40
CA ALA A 239 -20.33 -8.54 6.23
C ALA A 239 -19.82 -9.95 5.85
N ALA A 240 -18.69 -10.04 5.14
CA ALA A 240 -18.10 -11.30 4.68
C ALA A 240 -17.26 -12.03 5.76
N SER A 241 -16.96 -11.37 6.88
CA SER A 241 -16.14 -11.96 7.95
C SER A 241 -16.79 -13.25 8.49
N PRO A 242 -16.04 -14.37 8.59
CA PRO A 242 -16.62 -15.63 9.06
C PRO A 242 -16.85 -15.68 10.57
N ARG A 243 -16.24 -14.77 11.36
CA ARG A 243 -16.23 -14.83 12.82
C ARG A 243 -16.81 -13.59 13.50
N TYR A 244 -16.48 -12.41 12.98
CA TYR A 244 -16.88 -11.13 13.59
C TYR A 244 -17.68 -10.27 12.61
N ALA A 245 -18.57 -10.91 11.84
CA ALA A 245 -19.40 -10.22 10.86
C ALA A 245 -20.32 -9.18 11.48
N THR A 246 -20.61 -8.15 10.69
CA THR A 246 -21.67 -7.19 10.96
C THR A 246 -23.00 -7.67 10.39
N ASP A 247 -24.10 -7.34 11.08
CA ASP A 247 -25.45 -7.56 10.56
C ASP A 247 -25.76 -6.69 9.33
N LYS A 248 -26.70 -7.13 8.49
CA LYS A 248 -27.17 -6.37 7.33
C LYS A 248 -27.63 -4.95 7.69
N ALA A 249 -28.19 -4.76 8.90
CA ALA A 249 -28.65 -3.46 9.38
C ALA A 249 -27.52 -2.42 9.43
N VAL A 250 -26.27 -2.83 9.69
CA VAL A 250 -25.09 -1.96 9.70
C VAL A 250 -24.87 -1.33 8.32
N TYR A 251 -25.05 -2.10 7.25
CA TYR A 251 -24.98 -1.59 5.88
C TYR A 251 -26.19 -0.69 5.54
N ASP A 252 -27.39 -1.19 5.78
CA ASP A 252 -28.61 -0.49 5.35
C ASP A 252 -28.86 0.82 6.09
N GLN A 253 -28.47 0.90 7.37
CA GLN A 253 -28.72 2.05 8.25
C GLN A 253 -27.49 2.93 8.48
N GLY A 254 -26.29 2.39 8.24
CA GLY A 254 -25.02 3.11 8.35
C GLY A 254 -24.50 3.56 6.99
N TRP A 255 -24.07 2.62 6.15
CA TRP A 255 -23.52 2.95 4.82
C TRP A 255 -24.53 3.68 3.92
N ALA A 256 -25.72 3.10 3.76
CA ALA A 256 -26.69 3.53 2.76
C ALA A 256 -27.59 4.72 3.19
N THR A 257 -27.12 5.53 4.15
CA THR A 257 -27.92 6.62 4.77
C THR A 257 -27.24 7.98 4.81
N GLY A 258 -25.99 8.10 4.33
CA GLY A 258 -25.28 9.37 4.33
C GLY A 258 -26.03 10.50 3.60
N PRO A 259 -25.81 11.77 3.99
CA PRO A 259 -26.54 12.91 3.43
C PRO A 259 -26.37 13.06 1.91
N GLU A 260 -25.24 12.58 1.40
CA GLU A 260 -24.90 12.59 -0.03
C GLU A 260 -24.93 11.19 -0.65
N TYR A 261 -25.56 10.21 0.02
CA TYR A 261 -25.61 8.83 -0.49
C TYR A 261 -26.37 8.77 -1.82
N LYS A 262 -27.62 9.23 -1.86
CA LYS A 262 -28.43 9.30 -3.08
C LYS A 262 -28.20 10.63 -3.79
N ASN A 263 -27.93 10.58 -5.09
CA ASN A 263 -27.75 11.78 -5.92
C ASN A 263 -28.85 11.91 -6.99
N GLY A 264 -28.78 11.10 -8.05
CA GLY A 264 -29.73 11.09 -9.17
C GLY A 264 -29.71 12.32 -10.08
N LYS A 265 -28.84 13.31 -9.85
CA LYS A 265 -28.76 14.54 -10.66
C LYS A 265 -27.97 14.31 -11.94
N ILE A 266 -28.16 15.22 -12.90
CA ILE A 266 -27.46 15.23 -14.19
C ILE A 266 -26.33 16.26 -14.15
N TYR A 267 -25.12 15.83 -14.50
CA TYR A 267 -23.94 16.66 -14.69
C TYR A 267 -23.35 16.38 -16.06
N TYR A 268 -23.14 17.41 -16.88
CA TYR A 268 -22.57 17.24 -18.23
C TYR A 268 -23.30 16.14 -19.04
N ASN A 269 -24.64 16.14 -19.02
CA ASN A 269 -25.51 15.14 -19.66
C ASN A 269 -25.37 13.70 -19.13
N THR A 270 -24.73 13.50 -17.97
CA THR A 270 -24.57 12.20 -17.32
C THR A 270 -25.32 12.19 -15.99
N THR A 271 -26.23 11.23 -15.80
CA THR A 271 -26.88 11.01 -14.50
C THR A 271 -25.92 10.32 -13.56
N LEU A 272 -25.71 10.89 -12.37
CA LEU A 272 -24.91 10.30 -11.30
C LEU A 272 -25.83 9.64 -10.26
N PRO A 273 -25.83 8.30 -10.10
CA PRO A 273 -26.72 7.62 -9.15
C PRO A 273 -26.48 7.98 -7.68
N LEU A 274 -25.25 7.82 -7.20
CA LEU A 274 -24.85 7.99 -5.80
C LEU A 274 -23.74 9.05 -5.64
N GLY A 275 -23.62 9.62 -4.43
CA GLY A 275 -22.48 10.44 -4.04
C GLY A 275 -22.70 11.96 -4.06
N PRO A 276 -21.68 12.72 -3.63
CA PRO A 276 -21.72 14.17 -3.62
C PRO A 276 -21.94 14.75 -5.02
N ASN A 277 -22.19 16.06 -5.08
CA ASN A 277 -22.25 16.75 -6.36
C ASN A 277 -20.95 16.51 -7.16
N LEU A 278 -21.08 16.17 -8.44
CA LEU A 278 -19.97 15.79 -9.33
C LEU A 278 -19.23 14.50 -8.91
N GLY A 279 -19.72 13.73 -7.94
CA GLY A 279 -19.21 12.41 -7.54
C GLY A 279 -18.05 12.42 -6.54
N GLY A 280 -17.36 13.54 -6.36
CA GLY A 280 -16.20 13.65 -5.48
C GLY A 280 -14.89 13.26 -6.19
N PRO A 281 -13.80 13.02 -5.44
CA PRO A 281 -12.53 12.58 -6.02
C PRO A 281 -12.67 11.25 -6.76
N LEU A 282 -12.00 11.11 -7.92
CA LEU A 282 -12.23 9.98 -8.82
C LEU A 282 -11.81 8.62 -8.23
N PHE A 283 -10.92 8.61 -7.24
CA PHE A 283 -10.48 7.37 -6.59
C PHE A 283 -11.61 6.61 -5.85
N PHE A 284 -12.76 7.26 -5.60
CA PHE A 284 -13.98 6.59 -5.11
C PHE A 284 -14.45 5.47 -6.05
N THR A 285 -14.12 5.57 -7.35
CA THR A 285 -14.41 4.52 -8.36
C THR A 285 -13.30 3.47 -8.48
N HIS A 286 -12.22 3.59 -7.71
CA HIS A 286 -11.04 2.71 -7.82
C HIS A 286 -10.91 1.79 -6.60
N TYR A 287 -10.72 2.34 -5.40
CA TYR A 287 -10.15 1.59 -4.28
C TYR A 287 -11.00 0.40 -3.85
N SER A 288 -12.31 0.59 -3.69
CA SER A 288 -13.22 -0.51 -3.35
C SER A 288 -13.47 -1.51 -4.48
N PHE A 289 -12.91 -1.31 -5.66
CA PHE A 289 -13.18 -2.08 -6.88
C PHE A 289 -11.91 -2.68 -7.50
N MET A 290 -10.82 -2.75 -6.74
CA MET A 290 -9.57 -3.35 -7.22
C MET A 290 -9.65 -4.89 -7.24
N GLY A 291 -10.42 -5.46 -6.31
CA GLY A 291 -10.75 -6.88 -6.20
C GLY A 291 -12.25 -7.16 -6.26
N LEU A 292 -13.11 -6.26 -5.78
CA LEU A 292 -14.56 -6.38 -5.95
C LEU A 292 -14.95 -5.97 -7.38
N ASP A 293 -15.38 -6.93 -8.19
CA ASP A 293 -15.73 -6.70 -9.59
C ASP A 293 -17.05 -5.90 -9.71
N PRO A 294 -17.05 -4.66 -10.25
CA PRO A 294 -18.27 -3.90 -10.44
C PRO A 294 -19.13 -4.41 -11.61
N HIS A 295 -18.62 -5.24 -12.52
CA HIS A 295 -19.36 -5.69 -13.70
C HIS A 295 -20.56 -6.57 -13.33
N GLY A 296 -21.76 -6.04 -13.55
CA GLY A 296 -23.00 -6.72 -13.16
C GLY A 296 -23.29 -6.69 -11.66
N LEU A 297 -22.45 -6.02 -10.85
CA LEU A 297 -22.66 -5.87 -9.42
C LEU A 297 -23.79 -4.87 -9.16
N LYS A 298 -24.82 -5.34 -8.45
CA LYS A 298 -26.03 -4.59 -8.15
C LYS A 298 -26.55 -4.93 -6.76
N ASP A 299 -27.14 -3.94 -6.12
CA ASP A 299 -27.97 -4.11 -4.94
C ASP A 299 -29.25 -3.24 -5.03
N GLN A 300 -29.98 -3.09 -3.93
CA GLN A 300 -31.18 -2.25 -3.88
C GLN A 300 -30.92 -0.75 -4.08
N TYR A 301 -29.66 -0.29 -4.10
CA TYR A 301 -29.28 1.12 -4.13
C TYR A 301 -28.70 1.55 -5.47
N ALA A 302 -27.87 0.72 -6.12
CA ALA A 302 -27.24 1.08 -7.38
C ALA A 302 -26.81 -0.10 -8.26
N ASP A 303 -26.60 0.23 -9.55
CA ASP A 303 -25.73 -0.51 -10.45
C ASP A 303 -24.32 0.10 -10.35
N TYR A 304 -23.37 -0.66 -9.80
CA TYR A 304 -22.05 -0.14 -9.46
C TYR A 304 -21.16 0.08 -10.69
N TRP A 305 -21.35 -0.68 -11.77
CA TRP A 305 -20.68 -0.42 -13.04
C TRP A 305 -21.17 0.88 -13.67
N GLN A 306 -22.48 1.14 -13.61
CA GLN A 306 -23.06 2.40 -14.07
C GLN A 306 -22.60 3.57 -13.20
N GLN A 307 -22.57 3.41 -11.88
CA GLN A 307 -22.08 4.43 -10.95
C GLN A 307 -20.64 4.85 -11.28
N ASN A 308 -19.74 3.87 -11.44
CA ASN A 308 -18.33 4.16 -11.70
C ASN A 308 -18.13 4.84 -13.05
N GLN A 309 -18.77 4.34 -14.12
CA GLN A 309 -18.71 4.99 -15.44
C GLN A 309 -19.27 6.42 -15.42
N ALA A 310 -20.38 6.65 -14.72
CA ALA A 310 -20.98 7.97 -14.61
C ALA A 310 -20.01 8.95 -13.93
N HIS A 311 -19.42 8.56 -12.80
CA HIS A 311 -18.47 9.40 -12.07
C HIS A 311 -17.19 9.68 -12.91
N THR A 312 -16.62 8.67 -13.57
CA THR A 312 -15.47 8.87 -14.48
C THR A 312 -15.81 9.82 -15.64
N ARG A 313 -16.98 9.67 -16.26
CA ARG A 313 -17.41 10.55 -17.36
C ARG A 313 -17.58 12.00 -16.89
N ILE A 314 -18.17 12.20 -15.72
CA ILE A 314 -18.37 13.53 -15.14
C ILE A 314 -17.04 14.19 -14.81
N ASN A 315 -16.08 13.46 -14.24
CA ASN A 315 -14.72 13.97 -13.99
C ASN A 315 -14.05 14.40 -15.30
N HIS A 316 -14.04 13.53 -16.32
CA HIS A 316 -13.53 13.85 -17.65
C HIS A 316 -14.18 15.12 -18.22
N ASP A 317 -15.51 15.22 -18.19
CA ASP A 317 -16.25 16.33 -18.81
C ASP A 317 -16.07 17.65 -18.08
N TYR A 318 -15.91 17.62 -16.75
CA TYR A 318 -15.51 18.79 -15.99
C TYR A 318 -14.14 19.32 -16.44
N CYS A 319 -13.16 18.42 -16.61
CA CYS A 319 -11.83 18.80 -17.10
C CYS A 319 -11.88 19.35 -18.53
N VAL A 320 -12.70 18.76 -19.41
CA VAL A 320 -12.89 19.25 -20.79
C VAL A 320 -13.56 20.63 -20.81
N ALA A 321 -14.59 20.83 -19.99
CA ALA A 321 -15.26 22.12 -19.87
C ALA A 321 -14.35 23.21 -19.30
N ASN A 322 -13.38 22.81 -18.46
CA ASN A 322 -12.34 23.66 -17.88
C ASN A 322 -12.86 25.02 -17.37
N PRO A 323 -13.87 25.05 -16.48
CA PRO A 323 -14.53 26.29 -16.07
C PRO A 323 -13.59 27.27 -15.34
N LYS A 324 -12.48 26.76 -14.79
CA LYS A 324 -11.43 27.54 -14.14
C LYS A 324 -10.29 27.95 -15.08
N GLN A 325 -10.38 27.64 -16.37
CA GLN A 325 -9.39 27.98 -17.40
C GLN A 325 -7.96 27.55 -17.02
N GLN A 326 -7.83 26.38 -16.40
CA GLN A 326 -6.53 25.81 -16.03
C GLN A 326 -5.75 25.42 -17.28
N LYS A 327 -4.44 25.73 -17.28
CA LYS A 327 -3.57 25.41 -18.41
C LYS A 327 -3.48 23.88 -18.57
N GLY A 328 -3.70 23.41 -19.79
CA GLY A 328 -3.50 22.02 -20.19
C GLY A 328 -4.73 21.11 -20.02
N TYR A 329 -5.75 21.53 -19.27
CA TYR A 329 -6.98 20.76 -19.11
C TYR A 329 -7.74 20.62 -20.44
N GLY A 330 -8.18 19.40 -20.74
CA GLY A 330 -8.88 19.09 -21.99
C GLY A 330 -9.05 17.58 -22.21
N PRO A 331 -9.53 17.16 -23.39
CA PRO A 331 -9.86 15.76 -23.68
C PRO A 331 -8.65 14.81 -23.62
N THR A 332 -7.42 15.33 -23.71
CA THR A 332 -6.18 14.56 -23.63
C THR A 332 -5.43 14.74 -22.30
N CYS A 333 -5.97 15.51 -21.35
CA CYS A 333 -5.36 15.75 -20.05
C CYS A 333 -6.46 16.10 -19.02
N TRP A 334 -6.90 15.08 -18.30
CA TRP A 334 -7.99 15.09 -17.34
C TRP A 334 -7.67 14.11 -16.20
N GLY A 335 -8.48 14.13 -15.13
CA GLY A 335 -8.31 13.27 -13.95
C GLY A 335 -8.14 14.08 -12.68
#